data_AF-A0A5M7CF93-F1
#
_entry.id   AF-A0A5M7CF93-F1
#
_cell.length_a   1.000
_cell.length_b   1.000
_cell.length_c   1.000
_cell.angle_alpha   90.00
_cell.angle_beta   90.00
_cell.angle_gamma   90.00
#
_symmetry.space_group_name_H-M   'P 1'
#
loop_
_entity.id
_entity.type
_entity.pdbx_description
1 polymer ?
#
loop_
_entity_poly.entity_id
_entity_poly.type
_entity_poly.pdbx_seq_one_letter_code
_entity_poly.pdbx_strand_id
1 'polypeptide(L)' 'MGVCQQSGIFVDSFVAMEREVPMRYELDRHNDVVVLYCGPNSEYVLTIGRENLANLISLGTEAIRELSAT' A
#
# COMPACT_ATOMS: atom_id res chain seq x y z
N MET A 1 7.52 11.03 14.13
CA MET A 1 6.53 10.71 15.18
C MET A 1 5.49 9.84 14.51
N GLY A 2 5.49 8.54 14.79
CA GLY A 2 4.67 7.58 14.04
C GLY A 2 3.19 7.68 14.38
N VAL A 3 2.34 7.55 13.36
CA VAL A 3 0.88 7.80 13.43
C VAL A 3 0.11 6.56 13.92
N CYS A 4 0.76 5.39 13.94
CA CYS A 4 0.23 4.18 14.58
C CYS A 4 1.36 3.17 14.86
N GLN A 5 1.33 2.52 16.02
CA GLN A 5 2.16 1.35 16.33
C GLN A 5 1.25 0.19 16.70
N GLN A 6 1.04 -0.72 15.74
CA GLN A 6 0.53 -2.07 15.97
C GLN A 6 1.63 -3.03 15.52
N SER A 7 1.81 -4.16 16.21
CA SER A 7 2.85 -5.14 15.85
C SER A 7 2.82 -5.46 14.36
N GLY A 8 3.90 -5.13 13.64
CA GLY A 8 4.06 -5.35 12.20
C GLY A 8 3.74 -4.16 11.30
N ILE A 9 3.24 -3.03 11.82
CA ILE A 9 2.93 -1.82 11.04
C ILE A 9 3.58 -0.60 11.70
N PHE A 10 4.54 0.01 11.00
CA PHE A 10 5.16 1.27 11.41
C PHE A 10 4.88 2.33 10.35
N VAL A 11 4.03 3.30 10.68
CA VAL A 11 3.69 4.41 9.79
C VAL A 11 4.40 5.66 10.28
N ASP A 12 5.53 6.01 9.65
CA ASP A 12 6.27 7.24 9.98
C ASP A 12 5.71 8.48 9.26
N SER A 13 4.95 8.28 8.19
CA SER A 13 4.34 9.35 7.40
C SER A 13 3.05 8.87 6.71
N PHE A 14 2.11 9.78 6.49
CA PHE A 14 0.82 9.52 5.85
C PHE A 14 0.71 10.29 4.54
N VAL A 15 0.25 9.63 3.48
CA VAL A 15 -0.16 10.27 2.23
C VAL A 15 -1.64 10.09 2.06
N ALA A 16 -2.36 11.19 1.90
CA ALA A 16 -3.69 11.14 1.33
C ALA A 16 -3.53 10.79 -0.17
N MET A 17 -3.83 9.55 -0.53
CA MET A 17 -3.88 9.12 -1.93
C MET A 17 -5.13 9.66 -2.60
N GLU A 18 -5.14 10.95 -2.90
CA GLU A 18 -6.17 11.58 -3.70
C GLU A 18 -5.96 11.29 -5.20
N ARG A 19 -6.87 11.77 -6.05
CA ARG A 19 -6.76 11.56 -7.51
C ARG A 19 -5.42 12.14 -7.99
N GLU A 20 -4.73 11.37 -8.86
CA GLU A 20 -3.49 11.74 -9.55
C GLU A 20 -2.15 11.52 -8.83
N VAL A 21 -2.12 10.85 -7.66
CA VAL A 21 -0.82 10.47 -7.05
C VAL A 21 -0.11 9.41 -7.92
N PRO A 22 1.12 9.65 -8.39
CA PRO A 22 1.85 8.67 -9.19
C PRO A 22 2.25 7.48 -8.31
N MET A 23 2.09 6.29 -8.88
CA MET A 23 2.40 5.02 -8.23
C MET A 23 3.22 4.15 -9.17
N ARG A 24 4.19 3.41 -8.61
CA ARG A 24 4.95 2.37 -9.30
C ARG A 24 5.26 1.22 -8.35
N TYR A 25 5.66 0.08 -8.90
CA TYR A 25 6.07 -1.06 -8.09
C TYR A 25 7.42 -1.62 -8.54
N GLU A 26 8.13 -2.25 -7.62
CA GLU A 26 9.29 -3.09 -7.89
C GLU A 26 9.10 -4.46 -7.26
N LEU A 27 9.70 -5.48 -7.87
CA LEU A 27 9.65 -6.86 -7.39
C LEU A 27 10.99 -7.26 -6.81
N ASP A 28 11.00 -7.63 -5.54
CA ASP A 28 12.13 -8.33 -4.93
C ASP A 28 11.81 -9.83 -4.89
N ARG A 29 12.25 -10.52 -5.95
CA ARG A 29 12.06 -11.97 -6.09
C ARG A 29 12.89 -12.78 -5.10
N HIS A 30 13.93 -12.19 -4.51
CA HIS A 30 14.78 -12.90 -3.56
C HIS A 30 14.06 -13.02 -2.21
N ASN A 31 13.33 -11.98 -1.82
CA ASN A 31 12.59 -11.93 -0.56
C ASN A 31 11.08 -12.23 -0.73
N ASP A 32 10.62 -12.52 -1.95
CA ASP A 32 9.20 -12.74 -2.32
C ASP A 32 8.27 -11.59 -1.86
N VAL A 33 8.73 -10.36 -2.05
CA VAL A 33 8.01 -9.14 -1.71
C VAL A 33 7.83 -8.22 -2.91
N VAL A 34 6.77 -7.41 -2.87
CA VAL A 34 6.60 -6.26 -3.75
C VAL A 34 6.87 -4.98 -2.96
N VAL A 35 7.50 -4.01 -3.60
CA VAL A 35 7.69 -2.67 -3.06
C VAL A 35 6.83 -1.71 -3.86
N LEU A 36 5.87 -1.06 -3.22
CA LEU A 36 5.02 -0.03 -3.81
C LEU A 36 5.60 1.34 -3.47
N TYR A 37 5.81 2.16 -4.49
CA TYR A 37 6.27 3.53 -4.36
C TYR A 37 5.16 4.49 -4.76
N CYS A 38 4.95 5.49 -3.93
CA CYS A 38 3.86 6.44 -4.06
C CYS A 38 4.36 7.87 -3.87
N GLY A 39 3.72 8.82 -4.55
CA GLY A 39 4.07 10.24 -4.49
C GLY A 39 5.01 10.67 -5.62
N PRO A 40 5.08 11.97 -5.93
CA PRO A 40 5.78 12.53 -7.09
C PRO A 40 7.25 12.12 -7.16
N ASN A 41 7.90 11.96 -6.02
CA ASN A 41 9.30 11.53 -5.95
C ASN A 41 9.48 10.14 -5.31
N SER A 42 8.45 9.28 -5.31
CA SER A 42 8.50 7.97 -4.65
C SER A 42 8.84 8.05 -3.15
N GLU A 43 8.39 9.12 -2.49
CA GLU A 43 8.73 9.45 -1.10
C GLU A 43 8.14 8.45 -0.09
N TYR A 44 7.13 7.71 -0.52
CA TYR A 44 6.40 6.78 0.32
C TYR A 44 6.55 5.37 -0.23
N VAL A 45 7.11 4.50 0.59
CA VAL A 45 7.51 3.15 0.21
C VAL A 45 6.80 2.15 1.10
N LEU A 46 6.07 1.21 0.50
CA LEU A 46 5.37 0.14 1.18
C LEU A 46 5.87 -1.20 0.66
N THR A 47 6.52 -1.97 1.54
CA THR A 47 6.96 -3.34 1.23
C THR A 47 5.93 -4.34 1.71
N ILE A 48 5.47 -5.22 0.81
CA ILE A 48 4.39 -6.17 1.09
C ILE A 48 4.83 -7.57 0.63
N GLY A 49 4.74 -8.56 1.50
CA GLY A 49 4.91 -9.96 1.12
C GLY A 49 3.81 -10.44 0.18
N ARG A 50 4.13 -11.38 -0.71
CA ARG A 50 3.21 -11.88 -1.75
C ARG A 50 1.83 -12.29 -1.23
N GLU A 51 1.76 -13.02 -0.11
CA GLU A 51 0.49 -13.45 0.49
C GLU A 51 -0.34 -12.26 1.00
N ASN A 52 0.32 -11.29 1.61
CA ASN A 52 -0.33 -10.07 2.11
C ASN A 52 -0.79 -9.16 0.98
N LEU A 53 -0.10 -9.17 -0.17
CA LEU A 53 -0.54 -8.46 -1.37
C LEU A 53 -1.87 -9.00 -1.89
N ALA A 54 -2.04 -10.32 -1.93
CA ALA A 54 -3.30 -10.94 -2.33
C ALA A 54 -4.44 -10.55 -1.37
N ASN A 55 -4.18 -10.56 -0.06
CA ASN A 55 -5.15 -10.12 0.95
C ASN A 55 -5.54 -8.65 0.77
N LEU A 56 -4.56 -7.78 0.51
CA LEU A 56 -4.79 -6.34 0.27
C LEU A 56 -5.66 -6.10 -0.97
N ILE A 57 -5.41 -6.83 -2.06
CA ILE A 57 -6.21 -6.73 -3.30
C ILE A 57 -7.65 -7.18 -3.05
N SER A 58 -7.85 -8.28 -2.33
CA SER A 58 -9.18 -8.77 -1.98
C SER A 58 -9.96 -7.75 -1.17
N LEU A 59 -9.35 -7.21 -0.10
CA LEU A 59 -9.97 -6.19 0.75
C LEU A 59 -10.31 -4.91 -0.05
N GLY A 60 -9.39 -4.44 -0.89
CA GLY A 60 -9.63 -3.28 -1.76
C GLY A 60 -10.76 -3.52 -2.76
N THR A 61 -10.87 -4.73 -3.31
CA THR A 61 -11.94 -5.10 -4.25
C THR A 61 -13.31 -5.08 -3.56
N GLU A 62 -13.40 -5.60 -2.33
CA GLU A 62 -14.63 -5.54 -1.53
C GLU A 62 -15.04 -4.11 -1.22
N ALA A 63 -14.10 -3.26 -0.78
CA ALA A 63 -14.36 -1.85 -0.51
C ALA A 63 -14.85 -1.09 -1.76
N ILE A 64 -14.27 -1.34 -2.95
CA ILE A 64 -14.73 -0.74 -4.21
C ILE A 64 -16.17 -1.15 -4.53
N ARG A 65 -16.52 -2.43 -4.31
CA ARG A 65 -17.88 -2.92 -4.53
C ARG A 65 -18.88 -2.21 -3.62
N GLU A 66 -18.55 -2.04 -2.34
CA GLU A 66 -19.41 -1.33 -1.38
C GLU A 66 -19.59 0.16 -1.77
N LEU A 67 -18.50 0.84 -2.14
CA LEU A 67 -18.56 2.23 -2.60
C LEU A 67 -19.37 2.41 -3.88
N SER A 68 -19.37 1.42 -4.77
CA SER A 68 -20.12 1.45 -6.04
C SER A 68 -21.59 1.06 -5.88
N ALA A 69 -21.97 0.47 -4.74
CA ALA A 69 -23.35 0.11 -4.42
C ALA A 69 -24.15 1.27 -3.79
N THR A 70 -23.50 2.42 -3.58
CA THR A 70 -24.07 3.66 -3.05
C THR A 70 -24.33 4.64 -4.19
#